data_AF-D3AVB0-F1
#
_entry.id   AF-D3AVB0-F1
#
_cell.length_a   1.000
_cell.length_b   1.000
_cell.length_c   1.000
_cell.angle_alpha   90.00
_cell.angle_beta   90.00
_cell.angle_gamma   90.00
#
_symmetry.space_group_name_H-M   'P 1'
#
loop_
_entity.id
_entity.type
_entity.pdbx_description
1 polymer ?
#
loop_
_entity_poly.entity_id
_entity_poly.type
_entity_poly.pdbx_seq_one_letter_code
_entity_poly.pdbx_strand_id
1 'polypeptide(L)'
;MKDMLGSFAYDWLRKGIDKMAAIYWLIGFVVLLGIEAATMALTTIWFAGGALAAFILALLGAGVEVQLAVFVIVSFALLFFTRPFALKYVNRNTVKTNSES
;
A
#
# COMPACT_ATOMS: atom_id res chain seq x y z
N MET A 1 -38.60 11.21 -13.55
CA MET A 1 -38.62 11.52 -12.10
C MET A 1 -38.17 10.34 -11.20
N LYS A 2 -38.67 9.11 -11.38
CA LYS A 2 -38.23 7.93 -10.57
C LYS A 2 -36.78 7.50 -10.87
N ASP A 3 -36.37 7.62 -12.12
CA ASP A 3 -35.00 7.48 -12.64
C ASP A 3 -34.03 8.52 -12.06
N MET A 4 -34.46 9.78 -11.97
CA MET A 4 -33.66 10.89 -11.43
C MET A 4 -33.35 10.72 -9.94
N LEU A 5 -34.34 10.26 -9.17
CA LEU A 5 -34.18 9.97 -7.74
C LEU A 5 -33.25 8.78 -7.49
N GLY A 6 -33.30 7.75 -8.36
CA GLY A 6 -32.44 6.56 -8.26
C GLY A 6 -30.97 6.85 -8.55
N SER A 7 -30.67 7.62 -9.62
CA SER A 7 -29.29 8.02 -9.95
C SER A 7 -28.67 8.85 -8.84
N PHE A 8 -29.41 9.84 -8.31
CA PHE A 8 -28.92 10.68 -7.22
C PHE A 8 -28.61 9.87 -5.96
N ALA A 9 -29.52 8.97 -5.56
CA ALA A 9 -29.32 8.11 -4.40
C ALA A 9 -28.11 7.17 -4.58
N TYR A 10 -27.95 6.60 -5.78
CA TYR A 10 -26.81 5.74 -6.11
C TYR A 10 -25.48 6.52 -6.05
N ASP A 11 -25.43 7.73 -6.60
CA ASP A 11 -24.24 8.58 -6.55
C ASP A 11 -23.91 9.04 -5.12
N TRP A 12 -24.92 9.34 -4.31
CA TRP A 12 -24.75 9.72 -2.90
C TRP A 12 -24.22 8.55 -2.06
N LEU A 13 -24.80 7.36 -2.23
CA LEU A 13 -24.36 6.14 -1.56
C LEU A 13 -22.94 5.77 -2.00
N ARG A 14 -22.66 5.80 -3.31
CA ARG A 14 -21.35 5.44 -3.87
C ARG A 14 -20.25 6.40 -3.42
N LYS A 15 -20.48 7.73 -3.52
CA LYS A 15 -19.52 8.73 -2.99
C LYS A 15 -19.27 8.56 -1.49
N GLY A 16 -20.27 8.14 -0.72
CA GLY A 16 -20.11 7.85 0.70
C GLY A 16 -19.17 6.67 0.94
N ILE A 17 -19.39 5.57 0.22
CA ILE A 17 -18.60 4.33 0.31
C ILE A 17 -17.13 4.57 -0.11
N ASP A 18 -16.91 5.30 -1.20
CA ASP A 18 -15.56 5.57 -1.74
C ASP A 18 -14.69 6.35 -0.73
N LYS A 19 -15.28 7.32 -0.03
CA LYS A 19 -14.60 8.09 1.02
C LYS A 19 -14.17 7.21 2.20
N MET A 20 -15.02 6.29 2.63
CA MET A 20 -14.70 5.38 3.73
C MET A 20 -13.59 4.40 3.33
N ALA A 21 -13.61 3.90 2.09
CA ALA A 21 -12.54 3.06 1.55
C ALA A 21 -11.19 3.77 1.56
N ALA A 22 -11.14 5.04 1.15
CA ALA A 22 -9.91 5.85 1.21
C ALA A 22 -9.40 6.02 2.65
N ILE A 23 -10.29 6.27 3.62
CA ILE A 23 -9.90 6.37 5.04
C ILE A 23 -9.30 5.05 5.53
N TYR A 24 -9.87 3.89 5.18
CA TYR A 24 -9.33 2.59 5.57
C TYR A 24 -7.94 2.34 4.99
N TRP A 25 -7.71 2.67 3.71
CA TRP A 25 -6.37 2.57 3.11
C TRP A 25 -5.35 3.48 3.77
N LEU A 26 -5.76 4.70 4.15
CA LEU A 26 -4.88 5.64 4.85
C LEU A 26 -4.52 5.15 6.26
N ILE A 27 -5.50 4.62 7.00
CA ILE A 27 -5.25 4.00 8.31
C ILE A 27 -4.28 2.82 8.16
N GLY A 28 -4.52 1.93 7.19
CA GLY A 28 -3.64 0.81 6.90
C GLY A 28 -2.21 1.26 6.56
N PHE A 29 -2.07 2.30 5.74
CA PHE A 29 -0.78 2.90 5.39
C PHE A 29 -0.01 3.40 6.63
N VAL A 30 -0.66 4.18 7.50
CA VAL A 30 -0.03 4.71 8.72
C VAL A 30 0.36 3.58 9.68
N VAL A 31 -0.50 2.57 9.86
CA VAL A 31 -0.21 1.41 10.71
C VAL A 31 0.99 0.63 10.18
N LEU A 32 1.05 0.38 8.86
CA LEU A 32 2.18 -0.32 8.24
C LEU A 32 3.49 0.44 8.41
N LEU A 33 3.49 1.77 8.27
CA LEU A 33 4.66 2.59 8.54
C LEU A 33 5.06 2.59 10.03
N GLY A 34 4.08 2.59 10.93
CA GLY A 34 4.34 2.51 12.37
C GLY A 34 4.98 1.18 12.77
N ILE A 35 4.49 0.07 12.22
CA ILE A 35 5.07 -1.27 12.42
C ILE A 35 6.48 -1.32 11.86
N GLU A 36 6.68 -0.82 10.63
CA GLU A 36 8.00 -0.75 9.99
C GLU A 36 9.00 0.02 10.86
N ALA A 37 8.61 1.19 11.35
CA ALA A 37 9.46 2.03 12.19
C ALA A 37 9.80 1.35 13.54
N ALA A 38 8.87 0.59 14.11
CA ALA A 38 9.07 -0.13 15.37
C ALA A 38 9.94 -1.39 15.20
N THR A 39 9.90 -2.03 14.04
CA THR A 39 10.55 -3.33 13.79
C THR A 39 11.81 -3.23 12.91
N MET A 40 12.03 -2.07 12.28
CA MET A 40 13.05 -1.85 11.23
C MET A 40 13.01 -2.94 10.15
N ALA A 41 11.80 -3.40 9.80
CA ALA A 41 11.59 -4.70 9.20
C ALA A 41 11.66 -4.81 7.68
N LEU A 42 11.98 -3.81 6.86
CA LEU A 42 11.97 -3.79 5.38
C LEU A 42 10.76 -4.41 4.62
N THR A 43 9.81 -5.06 5.28
CA THR A 43 8.77 -5.91 4.68
C THR A 43 7.45 -5.19 4.66
N THR A 44 7.12 -4.49 5.74
CA THR A 44 5.87 -3.72 5.87
C THR A 44 5.87 -2.45 5.02
N ILE A 45 7.05 -1.92 4.68
CA ILE A 45 7.19 -0.80 3.74
C ILE A 45 6.66 -1.11 2.32
N TRP A 46 6.77 -2.37 1.87
CA TRP A 46 6.28 -2.77 0.54
C TRP A 46 4.76 -2.78 0.49
N PHE A 47 4.14 -3.25 1.57
CA PHE A 47 2.69 -3.19 1.74
C PHE A 47 2.21 -1.74 1.94
N ALA A 48 3.00 -0.89 2.61
CA ALA A 48 2.67 0.53 2.72
C ALA A 48 2.62 1.20 1.33
N GLY A 49 3.58 0.91 0.45
CA GLY A 49 3.55 1.38 -0.94
C GLY A 49 2.31 0.93 -1.70
N GLY A 50 1.92 -0.35 -1.55
CA GLY A 50 0.66 -0.87 -2.12
C GLY A 50 -0.58 -0.18 -1.56
N ALA A 51 -0.64 0.05 -0.25
CA ALA A 51 -1.76 0.71 0.43
C ALA A 51 -1.93 2.15 -0.05
N LEU A 52 -0.82 2.86 -0.28
CA LEU A 52 -0.83 4.21 -0.83
C LEU A 52 -1.36 4.25 -2.26
N ALA A 53 -0.99 3.28 -3.11
CA ALA A 53 -1.53 3.18 -4.46
C ALA A 53 -3.05 2.91 -4.47
N ALA A 54 -3.51 2.00 -3.61
CA ALA A 54 -4.93 1.70 -3.45
C ALA A 54 -5.73 2.88 -2.87
N PHE A 55 -5.12 3.64 -1.95
CA PHE A 55 -5.67 4.90 -1.45
C PHE A 55 -5.93 5.91 -2.57
N ILE A 56 -4.96 6.13 -3.45
CA ILE A 56 -5.11 7.04 -4.60
C ILE A 56 -6.26 6.57 -5.51
N LEU A 57 -6.37 5.27 -5.77
CA LEU A 57 -7.48 4.73 -6.56
C LEU A 57 -8.84 4.88 -5.88
N ALA A 58 -8.90 4.76 -4.56
CA ALA A 58 -10.12 5.04 -3.81
C ALA A 58 -10.54 6.52 -3.94
N LEU A 59 -9.58 7.46 -3.93
CA LEU A 59 -9.85 8.88 -4.19
C LEU A 59 -10.37 9.13 -5.62
N LEU A 60 -9.94 8.32 -6.58
CA LEU A 60 -10.41 8.37 -7.97
C LEU A 60 -11.76 7.65 -8.18
N GLY A 61 -12.35 7.05 -7.13
CA GLY A 61 -13.63 6.33 -7.23
C GLY A 61 -13.54 4.96 -7.90
N ALA A 62 -12.34 4.37 -7.96
CA ALA A 62 -12.17 3.00 -8.46
C ALA A 62 -12.88 2.00 -7.55
N GLY A 63 -13.41 0.91 -8.12
CA GLY A 63 -14.06 -0.14 -7.33
C GLY A 63 -13.09 -0.84 -6.37
N VAL A 64 -13.62 -1.38 -5.26
CA VAL A 64 -12.84 -2.08 -4.23
C VAL A 64 -12.03 -3.24 -4.82
N GLU A 65 -12.57 -3.95 -5.81
CA GLU A 65 -11.87 -5.02 -6.53
C GLU A 65 -10.58 -4.53 -7.19
N VAL A 66 -10.64 -3.37 -7.85
CA VAL A 66 -9.50 -2.74 -8.51
C VAL A 66 -8.48 -2.24 -7.48
N GLN A 67 -8.96 -1.64 -6.38
CA GLN A 67 -8.10 -1.18 -5.29
C GLN A 67 -7.30 -2.35 -4.69
N LEU A 68 -7.97 -3.48 -4.41
CA LEU A 68 -7.33 -4.69 -3.87
C LEU A 68 -6.35 -5.31 -4.87
N ALA A 69 -6.72 -5.41 -6.14
CA ALA A 69 -5.83 -5.92 -7.18
C ALA A 69 -4.55 -5.08 -7.27
N VAL A 70 -4.68 -3.75 -7.28
CA VAL A 70 -3.53 -2.85 -7.35
C VAL A 70 -2.70 -2.88 -6.08
N PHE A 71 -3.30 -2.96 -4.89
CA PHE A 71 -2.58 -3.16 -3.63
C PHE A 71 -1.66 -4.39 -3.71
N VAL A 72 -2.20 -5.52 -4.17
CA VAL A 72 -1.46 -6.78 -4.30
C VAL A 72 -0.35 -6.64 -5.34
N ILE A 73 -0.68 -6.18 -6.55
CA ILE A 73 0.28 -6.03 -7.66
C ILE A 73 1.44 -5.11 -7.27
N VAL A 74 1.14 -3.94 -6.70
CA VAL A 74 2.17 -2.95 -6.31
C VAL A 74 3.04 -3.49 -5.19
N SER A 75 2.44 -4.16 -4.18
CA SER A 75 3.21 -4.75 -3.08
C SER A 75 4.18 -5.82 -3.58
N PHE A 76 3.71 -6.73 -4.45
CA PHE A 76 4.56 -7.78 -5.03
C PHE A 76 5.60 -7.23 -6.02
N ALA A 77 5.25 -6.20 -6.80
CA ALA A 77 6.20 -5.52 -7.66
C ALA A 77 7.33 -4.90 -6.83
N LEU A 78 6.98 -4.14 -5.78
CA LEU A 78 7.96 -3.55 -4.86
C LEU A 78 8.84 -4.62 -4.24
N LEU A 79 8.26 -5.72 -3.75
CA LEU A 79 8.98 -6.90 -3.25
C LEU A 79 9.98 -7.47 -4.26
N PHE A 80 9.55 -7.69 -5.50
CA PHE A 80 10.38 -8.30 -6.54
C PHE A 80 11.55 -7.39 -6.94
N PHE A 81 11.30 -6.09 -7.09
CA PHE A 81 12.32 -5.11 -7.45
C PHE A 81 13.27 -4.79 -6.30
N THR A 82 12.78 -4.81 -5.06
CA THR A 82 13.63 -4.54 -3.89
C THR A 82 14.41 -5.78 -3.45
N ARG A 83 14.01 -7.02 -3.77
CA ARG A 83 14.79 -8.23 -3.48
C ARG A 83 16.27 -8.15 -3.92
N PRO A 84 16.62 -7.79 -5.16
CA PRO A 84 18.04 -7.62 -5.55
C PRO A 84 18.72 -6.43 -4.86
N PHE A 85 17.96 -5.42 -4.43
CA PHE A 85 18.47 -4.20 -3.81
C PHE A 85 18.72 -4.37 -2.30
N ALA A 86 17.78 -5.01 -1.59
CA ALA A 86 17.87 -5.37 -0.19
C ALA A 86 19.08 -6.26 0.06
N LEU A 87 19.31 -7.27 -0.78
CA LEU A 87 20.49 -8.14 -0.68
C LEU A 87 21.82 -7.37 -0.86
N LYS A 88 21.84 -6.31 -1.67
CA LYS A 88 23.03 -5.46 -1.87
C LYS A 88 23.25 -4.42 -0.77
N TYR A 89 22.18 -3.88 -0.18
CA TYR A 89 22.28 -2.82 0.84
C TYR A 89 22.29 -3.35 2.28
N VAL A 90 21.54 -4.41 2.58
CA VAL A 90 21.52 -5.03 3.92
C VAL A 90 22.84 -5.76 4.22
N ASN A 91 23.55 -6.25 3.20
CA ASN A 91 24.78 -7.04 3.37
C ASN A 91 26.10 -6.24 3.25
N ARG A 92 26.05 -4.90 3.23
CA ARG A 92 27.26 -4.08 2.99
C ARG A 92 28.09 -3.75 4.25
N ASN A 93 27.66 -4.22 5.43
CA ASN A 93 28.35 -4.00 6.71
C ASN A 93 29.01 -5.27 7.29
N THR A 94 29.42 -6.22 6.46
CA THR A 94 30.36 -7.26 6.90
C THR A 94 31.74 -6.99 6.31
N VAL A 95 32.37 -5.90 6.77
CA VAL A 95 33.84 -5.79 6.66
C VAL A 95 34.40 -6.91 7.53
N LYS A 96 34.82 -8.00 6.89
CA LYS A 96 35.62 -9.04 7.54
C LYS A 96 36.91 -8.38 8.02
N THR A 97 36.96 -8.02 9.31
CA THR A 97 38.14 -7.41 9.94
C THR A 97 39.16 -8.46 10.41
N ASN A 98 39.04 -9.71 9.98
CA ASN A 98 40.04 -10.71 10.30
C ASN A 98 41.23 -10.58 9.33
N SER A 99 42.20 -9.75 9.69
CA SER A 99 43.59 -9.95 9.28
C SER A 99 44.03 -11.28 9.89
N GLU A 100 44.19 -12.30 9.04
CA GLU A 100 44.66 -13.61 9.46
C GLU A 100 45.99 -13.51 10.21
N SER A 101 46.09 -14.37 11.22
CA SER A 101 47.20 -14.57 12.16
C SER A 101 48.52 -14.96 11.50
#